data_AF-A0A816TFG0-F1
#
_entry.id   AF-A0A816TFG0-F1
#
_cell.length_a   1.000
_cell.length_b   1.000
_cell.length_c   1.000
_cell.angle_alpha   90.00
_cell.angle_beta   90.00
_cell.angle_gamma   90.00
#
_symmetry.space_group_name_H-M   'P 1'
#
loop_
_entity.id
_entity.type
_entity.pdbx_description
1 polymer ?
#
loop_
_entity_poly.entity_id
_entity_poly.type
_entity_poly.pdbx_seq_one_letter_code
_entity_poly.pdbx_strand_id
1 'polypeptide(L)' 'MGGGMETNKNKFIEDWGSARENLEHNFRWTRRNFALTGIFGIALPILVYKGVVKDFIIRSVILVENATIFIC' A
#
# COMPACT_ATOMS: atom_id res chain seq x y z
N MET A 1 16.83 -25.63 21.86
CA MET A 1 15.64 -25.49 20.99
C MET A 1 15.39 -26.85 20.36
N GLY A 2 14.21 -27.44 20.55
CA GLY A 2 13.92 -28.83 20.21
C GLY A 2 14.10 -29.12 18.72
N GLY A 3 15.21 -29.79 18.38
CA GLY A 3 15.51 -30.28 17.04
C GLY A 3 14.77 -31.60 16.82
N GLY A 4 13.82 -31.61 15.89
CA GLY A 4 13.01 -32.79 15.61
C GLY A 4 11.91 -32.59 14.56
N MET A 5 11.93 -31.50 13.80
CA MET A 5 11.09 -31.31 12.61
C MET A 5 12.01 -31.20 11.39
N GLU A 6 12.59 -32.33 11.00
CA GLU A 6 13.40 -32.47 9.79
C GLU A 6 12.45 -32.49 8.58
N THR A 7 11.86 -31.34 8.25
CA THR A 7 11.29 -31.15 6.90
C THR A 7 12.43 -31.25 5.89
N ASN A 8 12.19 -31.85 4.72
CA ASN A 8 13.19 -31.94 3.66
C ASN A 8 13.68 -30.52 3.31
N LYS A 9 14.86 -30.14 3.80
CA LYS A 9 15.41 -28.80 3.62
C LYS A 9 15.78 -28.60 2.15
N ASN A 10 14.97 -27.84 1.45
CA ASN A 10 15.31 -27.42 0.09
C ASN A 10 16.16 -26.17 0.17
N LYS A 11 17.44 -26.28 -0.20
CA LYS A 11 18.39 -25.16 -0.19
C LYS A 11 17.83 -23.90 -0.85
N PHE A 12 17.16 -24.05 -1.99
CA PHE A 12 16.58 -22.91 -2.72
C PHE A 12 15.47 -22.19 -1.94
N ILE A 13 14.70 -22.91 -1.11
CA ILE A 13 13.63 -22.33 -0.30
C ILE A 13 14.21 -21.63 0.92
N GLU A 14 15.20 -22.24 1.58
CA GLU A 14 15.86 -21.60 2.72
C GLU A 14 16.64 -20.35 2.28
N ASP A 15 17.37 -20.40 1.18
CA ASP A 15 18.08 -19.24 0.61
C ASP A 15 17.10 -18.12 0.20
N TRP A 16 15.97 -18.48 -0.42
CA TRP A 16 14.93 -17.51 -0.79
C TRP A 16 14.25 -16.86 0.43
N GLY A 17 13.93 -17.65 1.45
CA GLY A 17 13.39 -17.16 2.72
C GLY A 17 14.38 -16.21 3.41
N SER A 18 15.63 -16.65 3.54
CA SER A 18 16.71 -15.85 4.13
C SER A 18 16.95 -14.54 3.37
N ALA A 19 16.90 -14.56 2.04
CA ALA A 19 17.05 -13.34 1.24
C ALA A 19 15.90 -12.34 1.47
N ARG A 20 14.68 -12.82 1.69
CA ARG A 20 13.50 -11.97 1.97
C ARG A 20 13.54 -11.36 3.37
N GLU A 21 13.96 -12.15 4.35
CA GLU A 21 14.10 -11.70 5.74
C GLU A 21 15.21 -10.67 5.91
N ASN A 22 16.18 -10.63 4.99
CA ASN A 22 17.33 -9.71 5.03
C ASN A 22 17.30 -8.69 3.87
N LEU A 23 16.13 -8.40 3.31
CA LEU A 23 15.96 -7.47 2.19
C LEU A 23 16.41 -6.05 2.55
N GLU A 24 16.21 -5.64 3.80
CA GLU A 24 16.57 -4.33 4.33
C GLU A 24 18.09 -4.07 4.31
N HIS A 25 18.90 -5.11 4.54
CA HIS A 25 20.35 -5.00 4.50
C HIS A 25 20.88 -4.80 3.07
N ASN A 26 20.14 -5.30 2.09
CA ASN A 26 20.48 -5.19 0.67
C ASN A 26 19.84 -3.96 0.01
N PHE A 27 18.96 -3.25 0.71
CA PHE A 27 18.28 -2.09 0.16
C PHE A 27 19.24 -0.93 -0.08
N ARG A 28 19.11 -0.30 -1.25
CA ARG A 28 19.92 0.87 -1.63
C ARG A 28 19.04 1.97 -2.18
N TRP A 29 19.32 3.20 -1.81
CA TRP A 29 18.70 4.39 -2.38
C TRP A 29 19.23 4.65 -3.78
N THR A 30 18.61 4.03 -4.78
CA THR A 30 18.84 4.29 -6.20
C THR A 30 17.77 5.25 -6.73
N ARG A 31 18.03 5.90 -7.88
CA ARG A 31 17.02 6.77 -8.51
C ARG A 31 15.69 6.05 -8.77
N ARG A 32 15.75 4.78 -9.17
CA ARG A 32 14.56 3.94 -9.38
C ARG A 32 13.82 3.67 -8.07
N ASN A 33 14.54 3.27 -7.02
CA ASN A 33 13.92 2.98 -5.71
C ASN A 33 13.31 4.25 -5.10
N PHE A 34 13.98 5.40 -5.22
CA PHE A 34 13.45 6.68 -4.77
C PHE A 34 12.17 7.06 -5.52
N ALA A 35 12.14 6.88 -6.85
CA ALA A 35 10.94 7.13 -7.64
C ALA A 35 9.78 6.21 -7.22
N LEU A 36 10.05 4.91 -7.01
CA LEU A 36 9.04 3.94 -6.57
C LEU A 36 8.50 4.30 -5.18
N THR A 37 9.37 4.60 -4.22
CA THR A 37 8.96 5.03 -2.87
C THR A 37 8.16 6.33 -2.94
N GLY A 38 8.53 7.29 -3.78
CA GLY A 38 7.78 8.54 -3.94
C GLY A 38 6.39 8.33 -4.55
N ILE A 39 6.27 7.50 -5.60
CA ILE A 39 4.99 7.23 -6.27
C ILE A 39 4.06 6.45 -5.34
N PHE A 40 4.53 5.32 -4.82
CA PHE A 40 3.67 4.42 -4.03
C PHE A 40 3.53 4.84 -2.58
N GLY A 41 4.56 5.45 -1.98
CA GLY A 41 4.54 5.89 -0.59
C GLY A 41 3.89 7.26 -0.37
N ILE A 42 3.88 8.14 -1.37
CA ILE A 42 3.40 9.52 -1.22
C ILE A 42 2.33 9.87 -2.25
N ALA A 43 2.65 9.78 -3.54
CA ALA A 43 1.77 10.30 -4.59
C ALA A 43 0.42 9.56 -4.63
N LEU A 44 0.43 8.24 -4.63
CA LEU A 44 -0.78 7.42 -4.68
C LEU A 44 -1.72 7.66 -3.48
N PRO A 45 -1.27 7.58 -2.22
CA PRO A 45 -2.12 7.88 -1.06
C PRO A 45 -2.77 9.26 -1.12
N ILE A 46 -2.03 10.29 -1.53
CA ILE A 46 -2.55 11.65 -1.65
C ILE A 46 -3.61 11.76 -2.75
N LEU A 47 -3.35 11.16 -3.91
CA LEU A 47 -4.30 11.16 -5.02
C LEU A 47 -5.59 10.44 -4.66
N VAL A 48 -5.50 9.27 -4.01
CA VAL A 48 -6.66 8.52 -3.53
C VAL A 48 -7.46 9.35 -2.52
N TYR A 49 -6.79 9.92 -1.51
CA TYR A 49 -7.46 10.76 -0.51
C TYR A 49 -8.19 11.94 -1.16
N LYS A 50 -7.51 12.67 -2.06
CA LYS A 50 -8.11 13.80 -2.76
C LYS A 50 -9.29 13.39 -3.63
N GLY A 51 -9.22 12.25 -4.31
CA GLY A 51 -10.32 11.72 -5.12
C GLY A 51 -11.54 11.41 -4.25
N VAL A 52 -11.35 10.62 -3.20
CA VAL A 52 -12.42 10.24 -2.27
C VAL A 52 -13.07 11.48 -1.63
N VAL A 53 -12.28 12.41 -1.10
CA VAL A 53 -12.84 13.61 -0.46
C VAL A 53 -13.66 14.46 -1.43
N LYS A 54 -13.20 14.62 -2.67
CA LYS A 54 -13.97 15.33 -3.70
C LYS A 54 -15.30 14.64 -3.99
N ASP A 55 -15.29 13.31 -4.14
CA ASP A 55 -16.50 12.54 -4.41
C ASP A 55 -17.49 12.63 -3.24
N PHE A 56 -16.98 12.60 -2.00
CA PHE A 56 -17.81 12.77 -0.80
C PHE A 56 -18.47 14.16 -0.73
N ILE A 57 -17.73 15.24 -1.04
CA ILE A 57 -18.26 16.61 -1.04
C ILE A 57 -19.29 16.81 -2.16
N ILE A 58 -19.02 16.33 -3.37
CA ILE A 58 -19.97 16.45 -4.49
C ILE A 58 -21.25 15.70 -4.16
N ARG A 59 -21.14 14.48 -3.61
CA ARG A 59 -22.30 13.68 -3.24
C ARG A 59 -23.11 14.32 -2.10
N SER A 60 -22.48 14.94 -1.12
CA SER A 60 -23.20 15.60 -0.03
C SER A 60 -23.96 16.86 -0.50
N VAL A 61 -23.36 17.67 -1.37
CA VAL A 61 -24.01 18.87 -1.94
C VAL A 61 -25.24 18.50 -2.77
N ILE A 62 -25.13 17.52 -3.66
CA ILE A 62 -26.25 17.07 -4.49
C ILE A 62 -27.40 16.54 -3.63
N LEU A 63 -27.11 15.79 -2.56
CA LEU A 63 -28.15 15.31 -1.65
C LEU A 63 -28.86 16.45 -0.89
N VAL A 64 -28.12 17.50 -0.50
CA VAL A 64 -28.70 18.69 0.17
C VAL A 64 -29.55 19.52 -0.80
N GLU A 65 -29.10 19.73 -2.03
CA GLU A 65 -29.88 20.48 -3.03
C GLU A 65 -31.16 19.74 -3.40
N ASN A 66 -31.10 18.43 -3.63
CA ASN A 66 -32.28 17.62 -3.88
C ASN A 66 -33.21 17.60 -2.66
N ALA A 67 -32.69 17.45 -1.45
CA ALA A 67 -33.52 17.52 -0.24
C ALA A 67 -34.21 18.89 -0.09
N THR A 68 -33.54 19.98 -0.46
CA THR A 68 -34.10 21.35 -0.36
C THR A 68 -35.21 21.58 -1.38
N ILE A 69 -35.06 21.09 -2.63
CA ILE A 69 -36.09 21.16 -3.67
C ILE A 69 -37.36 20.39 -3.26
N PHE A 70 -37.23 19.29 -2.52
CA PHE A 70 -38.38 18.52 -2.03
C PHE A 70 -39.11 19.17 -0.84
N ILE A 71 -38.56 20.22 -0.22
CA ILE A 71 -39.15 20.91 0.95
C ILE A 71 -39.83 22.25 0.55
N CYS A 72 -39.61 22.74 -0.67
CA CYS A 72 -40.33 23.88 -1.27
C CYS A 72 -41.53 23.43 -2.10
#